data_AF-A0A2B2C4J5-F1
#
_entry.id   AF-A0A2B2C4J5-F1
#
_cell.length_a   1.000
_cell.length_b   1.000
_cell.length_c   1.000
_cell.angle_alpha   90.00
_cell.angle_beta   90.00
_cell.angle_gamma   90.00
#
_symmetry.space_group_name_H-M   'P 1'
#
loop_
_entity.id
_entity.type
_entity.pdbx_description
1 polymer ?
#
loop_
_entity_poly.entity_id
_entity_poly.type
_entity_poly.pdbx_seq_one_letter_code
_entity_poly.pdbx_strand_id
1 'polypeptide(L)'
;MKTPNYHDFYQKALIPIGVNDQIALQESSAYYANSPSTHWLIAVEGVQLPQTKIYFHWKVSIYPADCEGDFDWKKPYYCSPNMELIDHANAFASSLVTAGKNDKLSSATLLEKIS
;
A
#
# COMPACT_ATOMS: atom_id res chain seq x y z
N MET A 1 -4.65 10.17 13.97
CA MET A 1 -3.99 8.94 13.49
C MET A 1 -4.01 7.88 14.59
N LYS A 2 -4.63 6.71 14.37
CA LYS A 2 -4.42 5.48 15.15
C LYS A 2 -4.70 4.28 14.24
N THR A 3 -3.71 3.88 13.45
CA THR A 3 -3.74 2.54 12.84
C THR A 3 -3.64 1.52 13.98
N PRO A 4 -4.44 0.44 13.99
CA PRO A 4 -4.41 -0.54 15.08
C PRO A 4 -3.02 -1.15 15.32
N ASN A 5 -2.19 -1.19 14.26
CA ASN A 5 -0.85 -1.79 14.25
C ASN A 5 0.26 -0.74 14.13
N TYR A 6 0.14 0.42 14.78
CA TYR A 6 1.15 1.49 14.68
C TYR A 6 2.58 1.03 15.01
N HIS A 7 2.73 0.02 15.90
CA HIS A 7 4.04 -0.56 16.23
C HIS A 7 4.72 -1.28 15.06
N ASP A 8 3.95 -1.75 14.07
CA ASP A 8 4.46 -2.55 12.94
C ASP A 8 4.08 -1.93 11.59
N PHE A 9 3.90 -0.60 11.53
CA PHE A 9 3.66 0.14 10.30
C PHE A 9 4.92 0.86 9.86
N TYR A 10 5.52 0.39 8.76
CA TYR A 10 6.75 0.94 8.20
C TYR A 10 6.46 1.61 6.86
N GLN A 11 6.29 2.93 6.88
CA GLN A 11 6.14 3.71 5.65
C GLN A 11 7.41 3.63 4.81
N LYS A 12 7.27 3.14 3.58
CA LYS A 12 8.39 2.95 2.66
C LYS A 12 8.59 4.14 1.73
N ALA A 13 7.50 4.73 1.24
CA ALA A 13 7.55 5.88 0.35
C ALA A 13 6.23 6.65 0.34
N LEU A 14 6.35 7.93 -0.04
CA LEU A 14 5.27 8.78 -0.49
C LEU A 14 5.61 9.24 -1.92
N ILE A 15 4.82 8.85 -2.91
CA ILE A 15 5.17 8.97 -4.35
C ILE A 15 4.04 9.72 -5.07
N PRO A 16 4.31 10.81 -5.81
CA PRO A 16 3.27 11.45 -6.61
C PRO A 16 2.56 10.47 -7.54
N ILE A 17 1.24 10.55 -7.62
CA ILE A 17 0.43 9.70 -8.52
C ILE A 17 0.60 10.21 -9.95
N GLY A 18 1.04 9.33 -10.85
CA GLY A 18 1.11 9.62 -12.27
C GLY A 18 -0.26 9.52 -12.96
N VAL A 19 -0.33 9.87 -14.24
CA VAL A 19 -1.61 9.99 -14.95
C VAL A 19 -2.31 8.64 -15.10
N ASN A 20 -1.59 7.57 -15.42
CA ASN A 20 -2.18 6.25 -15.61
C ASN A 20 -2.71 5.70 -14.28
N ASP A 21 -1.91 5.83 -13.22
CA ASP A 21 -2.28 5.41 -11.89
C ASP A 21 -3.44 6.25 -11.32
N GLN A 22 -3.53 7.54 -11.68
CA GLN A 22 -4.64 8.41 -11.30
C GLN A 22 -5.97 7.97 -11.93
N ILE A 23 -5.95 7.60 -13.21
CA ILE A 23 -7.14 7.07 -13.91
C ILE A 23 -7.61 5.78 -13.23
N ALA A 24 -6.67 4.85 -12.97
CA ALA A 24 -6.98 3.60 -12.30
C ALA A 24 -7.46 3.81 -10.85
N LEU A 25 -6.95 4.82 -10.15
CA LEU A 25 -7.44 5.19 -8.82
C LEU A 25 -8.90 5.63 -8.90
N GLN A 26 -9.25 6.54 -9.82
CA GLN A 26 -10.60 7.08 -10.00
C GLN A 26 -11.66 6.02 -10.29
N GLU A 27 -11.27 4.92 -10.95
CA GLU A 27 -12.13 3.76 -11.23
C GLU A 27 -12.25 2.78 -10.05
N SER A 28 -11.43 2.95 -9.01
CA SER A 28 -11.38 2.06 -7.85
C SER A 28 -12.28 2.52 -6.70
N SER A 29 -12.65 1.59 -5.82
CA SER A 29 -13.37 1.90 -4.58
C SER A 29 -12.56 2.70 -3.55
N ALA A 30 -11.25 2.84 -3.75
CA ALA A 30 -10.38 3.64 -2.90
C ALA A 30 -10.40 5.13 -3.27
N TYR A 31 -10.98 5.51 -4.42
CA TYR A 31 -11.14 6.91 -4.79
C TYR A 31 -12.04 7.65 -3.81
N TYR A 32 -11.65 8.87 -3.45
CA TYR A 32 -12.44 9.74 -2.60
C TYR A 32 -12.52 11.15 -3.19
N ALA A 33 -13.67 11.48 -3.77
CA ALA A 33 -13.86 12.75 -4.48
C ALA A 33 -13.69 14.00 -3.59
N ASN A 34 -13.87 13.87 -2.27
CA ASN A 34 -13.82 15.01 -1.35
C ASN A 34 -12.42 15.27 -0.77
N SER A 35 -11.43 14.41 -1.06
CA SER A 35 -10.02 14.65 -0.70
C SER A 35 -9.13 14.19 -1.86
N PRO A 36 -8.55 15.11 -2.64
CA PRO A 36 -7.75 14.74 -3.80
C PRO A 36 -6.47 14.05 -3.34
N SER A 37 -6.41 12.74 -3.57
CA SER A 37 -5.17 11.99 -3.41
C SER A 37 -4.19 12.39 -4.50
N THR A 38 -3.03 12.88 -4.08
CA THR A 38 -1.96 13.32 -4.99
C THR A 38 -0.75 12.40 -4.92
N HIS A 39 -0.66 11.55 -3.89
CA HIS A 39 0.44 10.64 -3.66
C HIS A 39 -0.04 9.22 -3.34
N TRP A 40 0.77 8.24 -3.68
CA TRP A 40 0.73 6.89 -3.16
C TRP A 40 1.57 6.82 -1.89
N LEU A 41 0.96 6.38 -0.80
CA LEU A 41 1.67 5.95 0.40
C LEU A 41 1.81 4.43 0.37
N ILE A 42 3.05 3.95 0.31
CA ILE A 42 3.36 2.52 0.32
C ILE A 42 3.95 2.18 1.69
N ALA A 43 3.38 1.18 2.37
CA ALA A 43 3.81 0.76 3.69
C ALA A 43 3.90 -0.77 3.82
N VAL A 44 4.86 -1.22 4.62
CA VAL A 44 4.94 -2.60 5.11
C VAL A 44 4.24 -2.66 6.46
N GLU A 45 3.29 -3.58 6.61
CA GLU A 45 2.47 -3.71 7.82
C GLU A 45 2.62 -5.10 8.43
N GLY A 46 2.85 -5.16 9.73
CA GLY A 46 2.75 -6.40 10.50
C GLY A 46 1.30 -6.86 10.62
N VAL A 47 1.10 -8.16 10.47
CA VAL A 47 -0.17 -8.86 10.60
C VAL A 47 -0.02 -9.92 11.68
N GLN A 48 -0.71 -9.71 12.80
CA GLN A 48 -0.80 -10.72 13.85
C GLN A 48 -1.79 -11.80 13.40
N LEU A 49 -1.30 -13.03 13.24
CA LEU A 49 -2.17 -14.17 12.99
C LEU A 49 -2.93 -14.60 14.25
N PRO A 50 -4.09 -15.26 14.13
CA PRO A 50 -4.86 -15.77 15.27
C PRO A 50 -4.16 -16.82 16.15
N GLN A 51 -2.93 -17.22 15.82
CA GLN A 51 -2.19 -18.29 16.49
C GLN A 51 -1.36 -17.75 17.65
N THR A 52 -1.18 -18.56 18.69
CA THR A 52 -0.53 -18.20 19.97
C THR A 52 0.98 -17.95 19.89
N LYS A 53 1.64 -18.33 18.79
CA LYS A 53 3.05 -18.02 18.57
C LYS A 53 3.17 -16.65 17.88
N ILE A 54 4.18 -15.90 18.29
CA ILE A 54 4.50 -14.51 17.89
C ILE A 54 5.00 -14.44 16.42
N TYR A 55 4.37 -15.19 15.50
CA TYR A 55 4.67 -15.13 14.08
C TYR A 55 3.93 -13.93 13.50
N PHE A 56 4.68 -12.86 13.26
CA PHE A 56 4.20 -11.78 12.41
C PHE A 56 4.35 -12.21 10.97
N HIS A 57 3.23 -12.19 10.25
CA HIS A 57 3.30 -12.06 8.81
C HIS A 57 3.36 -10.58 8.45
N TRP A 58 3.81 -10.30 7.24
CA TRP A 58 4.01 -8.97 6.71
C TRP A 58 3.20 -8.83 5.44
N LYS A 59 2.61 -7.66 5.23
CA LYS A 59 1.98 -7.35 3.94
C LYS A 59 2.41 -5.97 3.49
N VAL A 60 2.24 -5.70 2.21
CA VAL A 60 2.42 -4.36 1.64
C VAL A 60 1.06 -3.78 1.35
N SER A 61 0.78 -2.62 1.93
CA SER A 61 -0.45 -1.86 1.73
C SER A 61 -0.13 -0.57 0.97
N ILE A 62 -0.99 -0.21 0.03
CA ILE A 62 -0.88 1.02 -0.76
C ILE A 62 -2.12 1.85 -0.50
N TYR A 63 -1.91 3.09 -0.07
CA TYR A 63 -2.98 4.04 0.23
C TYR A 63 -2.91 5.24 -0.71
N PRO A 64 -4.05 5.71 -1.21
CA PRO A 64 -4.16 7.07 -1.72
C PRO A 64 -3.94 8.06 -0.57
N ALA A 65 -3.06 9.03 -0.77
CA ALA A 65 -2.67 10.02 0.22
C ALA A 65 -2.50 11.41 -0.41
N ASP A 66 -2.40 12.45 0.41
CA ASP A 66 -1.96 13.77 -0.03
C ASP A 66 -0.43 13.93 0.04
N CYS A 67 0.08 15.14 -0.24
CA CYS A 67 1.52 15.43 -0.21
C CYS A 67 2.13 15.44 1.20
N GLU A 68 1.31 15.59 2.23
CA GLU A 68 1.73 15.51 3.64
C GLU A 68 1.68 14.07 4.18
N GLY A 69 1.11 13.15 3.39
CA GLY A 69 0.92 11.76 3.76
C GLY A 69 -0.32 11.54 4.62
N ASP A 70 -1.34 12.39 4.54
CA ASP A 70 -2.65 12.10 5.12
C ASP A 70 -3.40 11.07 4.26
N PHE A 71 -3.96 10.03 4.89
CA PHE A 71 -4.61 8.91 4.20
C PHE A 71 -5.67 8.22 5.07
N ASP A 72 -6.63 7.56 4.41
CA ASP A 72 -7.62 6.71 5.08
C ASP A 72 -7.15 5.26 5.13
N TRP A 73 -6.67 4.83 6.29
CA TRP A 73 -6.20 3.45 6.53
C TRP A 73 -7.27 2.38 6.29
N LYS A 74 -8.56 2.74 6.27
CA LYS A 74 -9.67 1.83 5.99
C LYS A 74 -9.90 1.63 4.49
N LYS A 75 -9.26 2.43 3.64
CA LYS A 75 -9.44 2.43 2.18
C LYS A 75 -8.11 2.25 1.46
N PRO A 76 -7.41 1.11 1.65
CA PRO A 76 -6.26 0.79 0.82
C PRO A 76 -6.71 0.66 -0.65
N TYR A 77 -5.90 1.19 -1.56
CA TYR A 77 -6.02 0.90 -2.98
C TYR A 77 -5.64 -0.56 -3.28
N TYR A 78 -4.61 -1.05 -2.58
CA TYR A 78 -4.14 -2.42 -2.70
C TYR A 78 -3.58 -2.94 -1.37
N CYS A 79 -3.78 -4.23 -1.13
CA CYS A 79 -3.15 -5.01 -0.07
C CYS A 79 -2.58 -6.28 -0.68
N SER A 80 -1.31 -6.57 -0.43
CA SER A 80 -0.70 -7.83 -0.83
C SER A 80 -1.25 -9.01 -0.01
N PRO A 81 -1.05 -10.25 -0.50
CA PRO A 81 -1.06 -11.42 0.37
C PRO A 81 -0.06 -11.29 1.53
N ASN A 82 -0.29 -12.07 2.59
CA ASN A 82 0.61 -12.14 3.73
C ASN A 82 1.90 -12.89 3.35
N MET A 83 3.04 -12.34 3.76
CA MET A 83 4.39 -12.88 3.57
C MET A 83 4.99 -13.25 4.92
N GLU A 84 5.71 -14.36 4.99
CA GLU A 84 6.30 -14.84 6.25
C GLU A 84 7.50 -13.99 6.70
N LEU A 85 8.28 -13.48 5.75
CA LEU A 85 9.53 -12.78 6.01
C LEU A 85 9.39 -11.28 5.70
N ILE A 86 9.84 -10.44 6.63
CA ILE A 86 9.85 -8.98 6.43
C ILE A 86 10.73 -8.57 5.23
N ASP A 87 11.78 -9.33 4.94
CA ASP A 87 12.66 -9.07 3.80
C ASP A 87 11.92 -9.24 2.47
N HIS A 88 11.03 -10.23 2.37
CA HIS A 88 10.17 -10.40 1.20
C HIS A 88 9.21 -9.22 1.05
N ALA A 89 8.57 -8.80 2.14
CA ALA A 89 7.68 -7.65 2.13
C ALA A 89 8.42 -6.35 1.77
N ASN A 90 9.64 -6.16 2.25
CA ASN A 90 10.48 -5.01 1.90
C ASN A 90 10.94 -5.01 0.44
N ALA A 91 11.33 -6.17 -0.09
CA ALA A 91 11.71 -6.32 -1.49
C ALA A 91 10.51 -6.02 -2.40
N PHE A 92 9.33 -6.54 -2.05
CA PHE A 92 8.09 -6.30 -2.78
C PHE A 92 7.63 -4.84 -2.67
N ALA A 93 7.70 -4.22 -1.49
CA ALA A 93 7.42 -2.79 -1.34
C ALA A 93 8.36 -1.95 -2.22
N SER A 94 9.63 -2.35 -2.34
CA SER A 94 10.60 -1.63 -3.18
C SER A 94 10.31 -1.77 -4.68
N SER A 95 9.80 -2.92 -5.13
CA SER A 95 9.36 -3.10 -6.51
C SER A 95 8.12 -2.25 -6.81
N LEU A 96 7.16 -2.18 -5.88
CA LEU A 96 5.98 -1.31 -5.97
C LEU A 96 6.36 0.17 -5.97
N VAL A 97 7.32 0.59 -5.13
CA VAL A 97 7.88 1.96 -5.18
C VAL A 97 8.44 2.28 -6.55
N THR A 98 9.16 1.33 -7.15
CA THR A 98 9.71 1.49 -8.49
C THR A 98 8.60 1.58 -9.55
N ALA A 99 7.56 0.76 -9.43
CA ALA A 99 6.40 0.82 -10.31
C ALA A 99 5.66 2.16 -10.21
N GLY A 100 5.42 2.66 -8.99
CA GLY A 100 4.76 3.95 -8.77
C GLY A 100 5.54 5.14 -9.32
N LYS A 101 6.87 5.15 -9.16
CA LYS A 101 7.73 6.18 -9.78
C LYS A 101 7.68 6.17 -11.31
N ASN A 102 7.27 5.05 -11.91
CA ASN A 102 7.14 4.89 -13.35
C ASN A 102 5.68 4.95 -13.83
N ASP A 103 4.73 5.36 -12.97
CA ASP A 103 3.30 5.44 -13.27
C ASP A 103 2.71 4.10 -13.76
N LYS A 104 3.12 3.02 -13.09
CA LYS A 104 2.76 1.62 -13.41
C LYS A 104 2.28 0.84 -12.19
N LEU A 105 1.93 1.52 -11.10
CA LEU A 105 1.53 0.85 -9.85
C LEU A 105 0.23 0.05 -10.02
N SER A 106 -0.75 0.64 -10.70
CA SER A 106 -2.03 0.03 -11.04
C SER A 106 -1.86 -1.28 -11.81
N SER A 107 -0.98 -1.28 -12.82
CA SER A 107 -0.66 -2.48 -13.61
C SER A 107 0.04 -3.55 -12.78
N ALA A 108 1.02 -3.16 -11.96
CA ALA A 108 1.75 -4.08 -11.10
C ALA A 108 0.83 -4.76 -10.06
N THR A 109 -0.07 -3.99 -9.44
CA THR A 109 -1.02 -4.52 -8.45
C THR A 109 -2.11 -5.40 -9.06
N LEU A 110 -2.48 -5.19 -10.33
CA LEU A 110 -3.43 -6.06 -11.03
C LEU A 110 -2.84 -7.44 -11.34
N LEU A 111 -1.59 -7.50 -11.79
CA LEU A 111 -0.90 -8.77 -12.08
C LEU A 111 -0.78 -9.67 -10.84
N GLU A 112 -0.61 -9.06 -9.67
CA GLU A 112 -0.56 -9.78 -8.40
C GLU A 112 -1.93 -10.33 -7.97
N LYS A 113 -3.05 -9.71 -8.40
CA LYS A 113 -4.39 -10.23 -8.09
C LYS A 113 -4.75 -11.50 -8.87
N ILE A 114 -4.05 -11.77 -9.96
CA ILE A 114 -4.33 -12.90 -10.87
C ILE A 114 -3.31 -14.04 -10.76
N SER A 115 -2.29 -13.89 -9.90
CA SER A 115 -1.25 -14.89 -9.60
C SER A 115 -1.56 -15.63 -8.31
#